data_AF-A0A356TPV5-F1
#
_entry.id   AF-A0A356TPV5-F1
#
_cell.length_a   1.000
_cell.length_b   1.000
_cell.length_c   1.000
_cell.angle_alpha   90.00
_cell.angle_beta   90.00
_cell.angle_gamma   90.00
#
_symmetry.space_group_name_H-M   'P 1'
#
loop_
_entity.id
_entity.type
_entity.pdbx_description
1 polymer ?
#
loop_
_entity_poly.entity_id
_entity_poly.type
_entity_poly.pdbx_seq_one_letter_code
_entity_poly.pdbx_strand_id
1 'polypeptide(L)'
;MSAEAHREAAAGEEREAAEHQSHYDEDTGDGTGQHGVDPALYYGIDVYNPTREHRREARQHRLLAEQHRSAAAALEAFEEQECARFPPETRAICPLLGQLASIEDVEGGVRLRFADGVRENAIAAHMRCHLAFGRTHGREGMDLCPLYVDGASVGSNDGITLTTSAGDDAVAELRRRSRAHAP
;
A
#
# COMPACT_ATOMS: atom_id res chain seq x y z
N MET A 1 2.52 2.25 1.30
CA MET A 1 3.18 2.06 2.61
C MET A 1 3.73 0.64 2.65
N SER A 2 4.73 0.35 3.48
CA SER A 2 5.17 -1.02 3.76
C SER A 2 4.18 -1.71 4.71
N ALA A 3 4.32 -3.04 4.88
CA ALA A 3 3.54 -3.78 5.87
C ALA A 3 3.83 -3.30 7.31
N GLU A 4 5.08 -2.96 7.61
CA GLU A 4 5.46 -2.35 8.89
C GLU A 4 4.77 -1.00 9.11
N ALA A 5 4.83 -0.09 8.13
CA ALA A 5 4.16 1.20 8.21
C ALA A 5 2.63 1.06 8.37
N HIS A 6 2.02 0.04 7.74
CA HIS A 6 0.61 -0.27 7.97
C HIS A 6 0.34 -0.76 9.39
N ARG A 7 1.20 -1.61 9.98
CA ARG A 7 1.07 -2.03 11.38
C ARG A 7 1.21 -0.85 12.34
N GLU A 8 2.18 0.03 12.11
CA GLU A 8 2.37 1.23 12.92
C GLU A 8 1.16 2.16 12.85
N ALA A 9 0.62 2.39 11.65
CA ALA A 9 -0.60 3.17 11.45
C ALA A 9 -1.79 2.52 12.17
N ALA A 10 -1.98 1.20 12.05
CA ALA A 10 -3.04 0.49 12.77
C ALA A 10 -2.94 0.67 14.29
N ALA A 11 -1.73 0.57 14.85
CA ALA A 11 -1.51 0.79 16.27
C ALA A 11 -1.73 2.27 16.68
N GLY A 12 -1.46 3.22 15.78
CA GLY A 12 -1.80 4.62 15.94
C GLY A 12 -3.31 4.83 16.05
N GLU A 13 -4.05 4.33 15.06
CA GLU A 13 -5.52 4.39 15.03
C GLU A 13 -6.15 3.71 16.27
N GLU A 14 -5.59 2.62 16.78
CA GLU A 14 -6.08 2.02 18.03
C GLU A 14 -5.89 2.91 19.25
N ARG A 15 -4.79 3.67 19.32
CA ARG A 15 -4.57 4.62 20.43
C ARG A 15 -5.57 5.77 20.36
N GLU A 16 -5.79 6.34 19.17
CA GLU A 16 -6.81 7.38 18.96
C GLU A 16 -8.21 6.86 19.33
N ALA A 17 -8.53 5.62 18.93
CA ALA A 17 -9.79 4.98 19.32
C ALA A 17 -9.93 4.84 20.84
N ALA A 18 -8.85 4.47 21.53
CA ALA A 18 -8.84 4.33 22.99
C ALA A 18 -8.97 5.69 23.70
N GLU A 19 -8.36 6.74 23.15
CA GLU A 19 -8.50 8.12 23.64
C GLU A 19 -9.96 8.57 23.54
N HIS A 20 -10.57 8.47 22.35
CA HIS A 20 -11.98 8.79 22.16
C HIS A 20 -12.92 7.92 23.02
N GLN A 21 -12.59 6.65 23.24
CA GLN A 21 -13.33 5.79 24.16
C GLN A 21 -13.20 6.26 25.62
N SER A 22 -12.07 6.82 26.03
CA SER A 22 -11.88 7.32 27.40
C SER A 22 -12.68 8.59 27.70
N HIS A 23 -13.00 9.37 26.67
CA HIS A 23 -13.89 10.54 26.76
C HIS A 23 -15.37 10.20 26.60
N TYR A 24 -15.71 8.92 26.41
CA TYR A 24 -17.08 8.45 26.37
C TYR A 24 -17.62 8.20 27.79
N ASP A 25 -18.50 9.08 28.26
CA ASP A 25 -19.25 8.88 29.50
C ASP A 25 -20.58 8.15 29.24
N GLU A 26 -20.67 6.89 29.64
CA GLU A 26 -21.87 6.04 29.49
C GLU A 26 -23.08 6.60 30.28
N ASP A 27 -22.84 7.35 31.35
CA ASP A 27 -23.84 8.03 32.17
C ASP A 27 -24.42 9.31 31.53
N THR A 28 -23.74 9.87 30.53
CA THR A 28 -24.36 10.84 29.60
C THR A 28 -25.14 10.07 28.54
N GLY A 29 -26.14 9.33 28.99
CA GLY A 29 -27.12 8.73 28.11
C GLY A 29 -27.73 9.77 27.18
N ASP A 30 -28.51 9.31 26.20
CA ASP A 30 -29.29 10.12 25.25
C ASP A 30 -30.24 11.18 25.87
N GLY A 31 -30.25 11.30 27.20
CA GLY A 31 -30.92 12.31 27.97
C GLY A 31 -30.21 13.65 27.86
N THR A 32 -30.79 14.51 27.02
CA THR A 32 -30.81 15.96 27.25
C THR A 32 -30.96 16.25 28.74
N GLY A 33 -30.05 17.05 29.30
CA GLY A 33 -30.26 17.68 30.59
C GLY A 33 -31.52 18.53 30.52
N GLN A 34 -32.66 17.94 30.91
CA GLN A 34 -33.95 18.61 30.94
C GLN A 34 -34.02 19.44 32.23
N HIS A 35 -33.27 20.53 32.27
CA HIS A 35 -33.60 21.63 33.17
C HIS A 35 -34.72 22.42 32.51
N GLY A 36 -35.88 22.50 33.17
CA GLY A 36 -37.11 23.08 32.63
C GLY A 36 -36.92 24.47 32.05
N VAL A 37 -36.83 24.56 30.72
CA VAL A 37 -36.89 25.82 29.97
C VAL A 37 -38.22 25.87 29.23
N ASP A 38 -38.87 27.02 29.30
CA ASP A 38 -40.14 27.33 28.64
C ASP A 38 -40.05 27.05 27.12
N PRO A 39 -40.95 26.24 26.53
CA PRO A 39 -40.97 25.94 25.10
C PRO A 39 -41.04 27.17 24.18
N ALA A 40 -41.47 28.33 24.70
CA ALA A 40 -41.60 29.58 23.94
C ALA A 40 -40.27 30.29 23.62
N LEU A 41 -39.14 29.84 24.19
CA LEU A 41 -37.81 30.46 24.01
C LEU A 41 -36.81 29.56 23.27
N TYR A 42 -37.25 28.42 22.73
CA TYR A 42 -36.38 27.42 22.11
C TYR A 42 -36.03 27.79 20.66
N TYR A 43 -34.94 28.55 20.47
CA TYR A 43 -34.25 28.62 19.18
C TYR A 43 -33.54 27.27 18.98
N GLY A 44 -33.88 26.54 17.92
CA GLY A 44 -33.34 25.20 17.63
C GLY A 44 -31.83 25.17 17.52
N ILE A 45 -31.15 25.06 18.66
CA ILE A 45 -29.77 24.64 18.75
C ILE A 45 -29.77 23.13 18.58
N ASP A 46 -29.17 22.66 17.48
CA ASP A 46 -28.78 21.26 17.34
C ASP A 46 -28.08 20.84 18.63
N VAL A 47 -28.65 19.85 19.31
CA VAL A 47 -28.18 19.40 20.62
C VAL A 47 -26.81 18.76 20.43
N TYR A 48 -25.75 19.56 20.63
CA TYR A 48 -24.38 19.10 20.64
C TYR A 48 -24.19 18.12 21.80
N ASN A 49 -24.01 16.83 21.49
CA ASN A 49 -23.68 15.80 22.46
C ASN A 49 -22.25 15.30 22.17
N PRO A 50 -21.24 15.83 22.88
CA PRO A 50 -19.83 15.49 22.65
C PRO A 50 -19.54 13.99 22.83
N THR A 51 -20.28 13.32 23.71
CA THR A 51 -20.16 11.89 23.97
C THR A 51 -20.54 11.03 22.75
N ARG A 52 -21.55 11.45 21.98
CA ARG A 52 -21.95 10.76 20.73
C ARG A 52 -20.88 10.89 19.64
N GLU A 53 -20.21 12.04 19.58
CA GLU A 53 -19.12 12.31 18.63
C GLU A 53 -17.92 11.42 18.91
N HIS A 54 -17.43 11.37 20.15
CA HIS A 54 -16.34 10.49 20.54
C HIS A 54 -16.65 9.00 20.28
N ARG A 55 -17.89 8.55 20.48
CA ARG A 55 -18.29 7.18 20.12
C ARG A 55 -18.23 6.92 18.61
N ARG A 56 -18.54 7.92 17.78
CA ARG A 56 -18.45 7.82 16.31
C ARG A 56 -16.97 7.77 15.89
N GLU A 57 -16.14 8.66 16.44
CA GLU A 57 -14.72 8.75 16.15
C GLU A 57 -13.97 7.48 16.57
N ALA A 58 -14.20 6.97 17.79
CA ALA A 58 -13.61 5.71 18.24
C ALA A 58 -13.93 4.53 17.31
N ARG A 59 -15.14 4.49 16.74
CA ARG A 59 -15.52 3.48 15.75
C ARG A 59 -14.83 3.68 14.40
N GLN A 60 -14.71 4.93 13.95
CA GLN A 60 -13.99 5.26 12.72
C GLN A 60 -12.52 4.85 12.81
N HIS A 61 -11.85 5.20 13.90
CA HIS A 61 -10.46 4.81 14.14
C HIS A 61 -10.27 3.28 14.18
N ARG A 62 -11.18 2.54 14.83
CA ARG A 62 -11.16 1.06 14.78
C ARG A 62 -11.31 0.50 13.37
N LEU A 63 -12.17 1.09 12.55
CA LEU A 63 -12.33 0.68 11.14
C LEU A 63 -11.06 0.95 10.34
N LEU A 64 -10.41 2.10 10.54
CA LEU A 64 -9.13 2.44 9.89
C LEU A 64 -8.01 1.50 10.34
N ALA A 65 -7.93 1.19 11.63
CA ALA A 65 -6.96 0.23 12.17
C ALA A 65 -7.10 -1.14 11.48
N GLU A 66 -8.33 -1.62 11.32
CA GLU A 66 -8.59 -2.90 10.65
C GLU A 66 -8.24 -2.86 9.15
N GLN A 67 -8.52 -1.75 8.47
CA GLN A 67 -8.11 -1.55 7.07
C GLN A 67 -6.59 -1.62 6.93
N HIS A 68 -5.85 -0.99 7.84
CA HIS A 68 -4.39 -1.05 7.85
C HIS A 68 -3.85 -2.45 8.13
N ARG A 69 -4.43 -3.20 9.09
CA ARG A 69 -4.06 -4.61 9.32
C ARG A 69 -4.30 -5.48 8.10
N SER A 70 -5.47 -5.33 7.48
CA SER A 70 -5.81 -6.05 6.25
C SER A 70 -4.83 -5.73 5.12
N ALA A 71 -4.43 -4.47 4.97
CA ALA A 71 -3.45 -4.07 3.98
C ALA A 71 -2.05 -4.67 4.25
N ALA A 72 -1.59 -4.67 5.52
CA ALA A 72 -0.34 -5.32 5.90
C ALA A 72 -0.34 -6.82 5.58
N ALA A 73 -1.41 -7.52 5.97
CA ALA A 73 -1.56 -8.95 5.72
C ALA A 73 -1.61 -9.28 4.22
N ALA A 74 -2.26 -8.43 3.42
CA ALA A 74 -2.29 -8.60 1.97
C ALA A 74 -0.90 -8.46 1.31
N LEU A 75 -0.07 -7.54 1.80
CA LEU A 75 1.31 -7.38 1.34
C LEU A 75 2.16 -8.63 1.67
N GLU A 76 2.04 -9.13 2.90
CA GLU A 76 2.77 -10.32 3.36
C GLU A 76 2.36 -11.57 2.58
N ALA A 77 1.05 -11.79 2.38
CA ALA A 77 0.54 -12.90 1.59
C ALA A 77 0.99 -12.82 0.13
N PHE A 78 1.04 -11.60 -0.44
CA PHE A 78 1.55 -11.39 -1.80
C PHE A 78 3.04 -11.72 -1.90
N GLU A 79 3.86 -11.30 -0.93
CA GLU A 79 5.27 -11.70 -0.87
C GLU A 79 5.44 -13.21 -0.72
N GLU A 80 4.72 -13.84 0.20
CA GLU A 80 4.79 -15.29 0.41
C GLU A 80 4.48 -16.06 -0.88
N GLN A 81 3.43 -15.64 -1.59
CA GLN A 81 3.03 -16.25 -2.85
C GLN A 81 4.10 -16.11 -3.95
N GLU A 82 4.56 -14.88 -4.23
CA GLU A 82 5.50 -14.63 -5.33
C GLU A 82 6.92 -15.10 -5.01
N CYS A 83 7.31 -15.08 -3.73
CA CYS A 83 8.66 -15.44 -3.27
C CYS A 83 8.80 -16.87 -2.75
N ALA A 84 7.77 -17.72 -2.87
CA ALA A 84 7.79 -19.11 -2.37
C ALA A 84 9.01 -19.94 -2.82
N ARG A 85 9.60 -19.62 -3.98
CA ARG A 85 10.75 -20.31 -4.56
C ARG A 85 12.09 -19.61 -4.32
N PHE A 86 12.09 -18.45 -3.68
CA PHE A 86 13.26 -17.59 -3.52
C PHE A 86 13.65 -17.48 -2.04
N PRO A 87 14.88 -17.86 -1.68
CA PRO A 87 15.36 -17.70 -0.32
C PRO A 87 15.47 -16.21 0.04
N PRO A 88 15.24 -15.82 1.31
CA PRO A 88 15.16 -14.42 1.74
C PRO A 88 16.32 -13.55 1.27
N GLU A 89 17.54 -14.08 1.28
CA GLU A 89 18.79 -13.38 0.95
C GLU A 89 18.84 -12.97 -0.53
N THR A 90 18.04 -13.60 -1.39
CA THR A 90 18.02 -13.33 -2.84
C THR A 90 16.90 -12.39 -3.27
N ARG A 91 15.91 -12.13 -2.41
CA ARG A 91 14.70 -11.36 -2.76
C ARG A 91 15.02 -9.89 -3.07
N ALA A 92 15.99 -9.32 -2.38
CA ALA A 92 16.46 -7.95 -2.58
C ALA A 92 17.44 -7.78 -3.76
N ILE A 93 17.97 -8.86 -4.32
CA ILE A 93 18.93 -8.79 -5.43
C ILE A 93 18.22 -8.34 -6.70
N CYS A 94 18.79 -7.35 -7.40
CA CYS A 94 18.23 -6.84 -8.65
C CYS A 94 18.13 -7.96 -9.70
N PRO A 95 16.90 -8.34 -10.13
CA PRO A 95 16.69 -9.43 -11.07
C PRO A 95 17.12 -9.07 -12.51
N LEU A 96 17.32 -7.79 -12.79
CA LEU A 96 17.67 -7.26 -14.12
C LEU A 96 19.18 -7.14 -14.35
N LEU A 97 20.00 -7.30 -13.30
CA LEU A 97 21.43 -7.03 -13.35
C LEU A 97 22.14 -8.01 -14.31
N GLY A 98 22.74 -7.47 -15.37
CA GLY A 98 23.67 -8.19 -16.26
C GLY A 98 23.05 -9.17 -17.25
N GLN A 99 21.72 -9.21 -17.39
CA GLN A 99 21.02 -10.19 -18.24
C GLN A 99 20.23 -9.57 -19.39
N LEU A 100 20.01 -8.25 -19.36
CA LEU A 100 19.28 -7.49 -20.36
C LEU A 100 20.09 -7.31 -21.64
N ALA A 101 19.49 -7.66 -22.78
CA ALA A 101 20.04 -7.44 -24.10
C ALA A 101 19.45 -6.18 -24.77
N SER A 102 18.14 -5.96 -24.63
CA SER A 102 17.49 -4.74 -25.13
C SER A 102 16.19 -4.42 -24.39
N ILE A 103 15.76 -3.17 -24.54
CA ILE A 103 14.50 -2.65 -24.01
C ILE A 103 13.75 -1.96 -25.13
N GLU A 104 12.47 -2.27 -25.27
CA GLU A 104 11.58 -1.65 -26.25
C GLU A 104 10.40 -0.99 -25.54
N ASP A 105 10.07 0.24 -25.92
CA ASP A 105 8.87 0.89 -25.39
C ASP A 105 7.62 0.17 -25.93
N VAL A 106 6.66 -0.09 -25.05
CA VAL A 106 5.33 -0.61 -25.40
C VAL A 106 4.26 0.27 -24.75
N GLU A 107 3.00 0.04 -25.12
CA GLU A 107 1.88 0.69 -24.44
C GLU A 107 1.93 0.39 -22.93
N GLY A 108 1.84 1.44 -22.10
CA GLY A 108 1.88 1.32 -20.64
C GLY A 108 3.24 0.98 -20.02
N GLY A 109 4.34 0.87 -20.78
CA GLY A 109 5.66 0.59 -20.20
C GLY A 109 6.75 0.17 -21.18
N VAL A 110 7.43 -0.93 -20.85
CA VAL A 110 8.53 -1.51 -21.63
C VAL A 110 8.41 -3.02 -21.78
N ARG A 111 8.95 -3.54 -22.87
CA ARG A 111 9.25 -4.95 -23.09
C ARG A 111 10.75 -5.17 -22.92
N LEU A 112 11.12 -6.15 -22.11
CA LEU A 112 12.49 -6.53 -21.82
C LEU A 112 12.86 -7.73 -22.70
N ARG A 113 14.03 -7.66 -23.35
CA ARG A 113 14.65 -8.81 -24.02
C ARG A 113 15.94 -9.17 -23.32
N PHE A 114 16.13 -10.45 -23.07
CA PHE A 114 17.31 -10.97 -22.38
C PHE A 114 18.30 -11.57 -23.37
N ALA A 115 19.55 -11.74 -22.92
CA ALA A 115 20.57 -12.43 -23.70
C ALA A 115 20.19 -13.90 -23.95
N ASP A 116 20.73 -14.48 -25.02
CA ASP A 116 20.50 -15.89 -25.35
C ASP A 116 20.89 -16.82 -24.20
N GLY A 117 20.07 -17.85 -23.96
CA GLY A 117 20.28 -18.84 -22.89
C GLY A 117 19.76 -18.42 -21.51
N VAL A 118 19.22 -17.20 -21.34
CA VAL A 118 18.55 -16.78 -20.11
C VAL A 118 17.18 -17.46 -19.98
N ARG A 119 16.89 -17.96 -18.77
CA ARG A 119 15.56 -18.53 -18.45
C ARG A 119 14.58 -17.41 -18.11
N GLU A 120 13.96 -16.81 -19.11
CA GLU A 120 13.03 -15.68 -18.94
C GLU A 120 11.95 -15.95 -17.87
N ASN A 121 11.35 -17.15 -17.85
CA ASN A 121 10.35 -17.51 -16.83
C ASN A 121 10.89 -17.42 -15.38
N ALA A 122 12.17 -17.74 -15.17
CA ALA A 122 12.81 -17.62 -13.86
C ALA A 122 13.05 -16.15 -13.49
N ILE A 123 13.42 -15.32 -14.48
CA ILE A 123 13.59 -13.88 -14.29
C ILE A 123 12.26 -13.20 -14.01
N ALA A 124 11.20 -13.52 -14.75
CA ALA A 124 9.86 -13.00 -14.49
C ALA A 124 9.40 -13.33 -13.06
N ALA A 125 9.63 -14.57 -12.61
CA ALA A 125 9.32 -14.97 -11.24
C ALA A 125 10.14 -14.20 -10.20
N HIS A 126 11.45 -14.00 -10.45
CA HIS A 126 12.28 -13.21 -9.53
C HIS A 126 11.89 -11.74 -9.51
N MET A 127 11.51 -11.16 -10.66
CA MET A 127 10.98 -9.80 -10.76
C MET A 127 9.70 -9.62 -9.95
N ARG A 128 8.75 -10.57 -10.04
CA ARG A 128 7.53 -10.53 -9.22
C ARG A 128 7.84 -10.65 -7.72
N CYS A 129 8.73 -11.55 -7.35
CA CYS A 129 9.19 -11.65 -5.96
C CYS A 129 9.86 -10.35 -5.48
N HIS A 130 10.77 -9.77 -6.26
CA HIS A 130 11.47 -8.53 -5.92
C HIS A 130 10.51 -7.34 -5.77
N LEU A 131 9.49 -7.27 -6.64
CA LEU A 131 8.40 -6.30 -6.53
C LEU A 131 7.60 -6.50 -5.22
N ALA A 132 7.20 -7.74 -4.92
CA ALA A 132 6.46 -8.06 -3.71
C ALA A 132 7.25 -7.74 -2.44
N PHE A 133 8.52 -8.16 -2.39
CA PHE A 133 9.45 -7.85 -1.31
C PHE A 133 9.57 -6.34 -1.06
N GLY A 134 9.77 -5.54 -2.12
CA GLY A 134 9.84 -4.07 -1.98
C GLY A 134 8.53 -3.42 -1.51
N ARG A 135 7.38 -3.97 -1.91
CA ARG A 135 6.08 -3.49 -1.43
C ARG A 135 5.87 -3.81 0.06
N THR A 136 6.32 -4.98 0.51
CA THR A 136 6.14 -5.43 1.90
C THR A 136 7.10 -4.75 2.86
N HIS A 137 8.39 -4.65 2.51
CA HIS A 137 9.44 -4.13 3.41
C HIS A 137 9.74 -2.66 3.19
N GLY A 138 9.24 -2.06 2.12
CA GLY A 138 9.58 -0.70 1.72
C GLY A 138 10.70 -0.65 0.69
N ARG A 139 10.98 0.58 0.23
CA ARG A 139 11.75 0.87 -0.99
C ARG A 139 12.95 1.79 -0.76
N GLU A 140 13.35 1.98 0.50
CA GLU A 140 14.45 2.87 0.84
C GLU A 140 15.75 2.45 0.14
N GLY A 141 16.43 3.40 -0.51
CA GLY A 141 17.65 3.14 -1.28
C GLY A 141 17.44 2.46 -2.64
N MET A 142 16.20 2.21 -3.07
CA MET A 142 15.87 1.54 -4.34
C MET A 142 15.17 2.48 -5.35
N ASP A 143 15.44 3.78 -5.28
CA ASP A 143 14.78 4.82 -6.08
C ASP A 143 15.06 4.72 -7.59
N LEU A 144 16.04 3.92 -8.00
CA LEU A 144 16.38 3.69 -9.41
C LEU A 144 15.80 2.37 -9.95
N CYS A 145 15.14 1.57 -9.09
CA CYS A 145 14.56 0.31 -9.53
C CYS A 145 13.28 0.58 -10.34
N PRO A 146 13.18 0.10 -11.59
CA PRO A 146 11.99 0.29 -12.42
C PRO A 146 10.78 -0.48 -11.89
N LEU A 147 11.01 -1.56 -11.12
CA LEU A 147 9.94 -2.31 -10.46
C LEU A 147 9.26 -1.50 -9.33
N TYR A 148 9.90 -0.45 -8.81
CA TYR A 148 9.36 0.34 -7.69
C TYR A 148 8.68 1.64 -8.13
N VAL A 149 8.44 1.78 -9.43
CA VAL A 149 7.52 2.79 -9.95
C VAL A 149 6.11 2.46 -9.49
N ASP A 150 5.34 3.49 -9.17
CA ASP A 150 3.99 3.31 -8.69
C ASP A 150 3.13 2.55 -9.73
N GLY A 151 2.24 1.68 -9.26
CA GLY A 151 1.42 0.82 -10.12
C GLY A 151 2.18 -0.20 -11.00
N ALA A 152 3.50 -0.38 -10.83
CA ALA A 152 4.28 -1.30 -11.66
C ALA A 152 3.81 -2.76 -11.53
N SER A 153 3.87 -3.50 -12.63
CA SER A 153 3.46 -4.91 -12.74
C SER A 153 4.30 -5.64 -13.78
N VAL A 154 4.47 -6.96 -13.59
CA VAL A 154 5.30 -7.81 -14.47
C VAL A 154 4.39 -8.78 -15.22
N GLY A 155 4.35 -8.63 -16.55
CA GLY A 155 3.69 -9.55 -17.47
C GLY A 155 4.67 -10.53 -18.12
N SER A 156 4.17 -11.69 -18.55
CA SER A 156 4.96 -12.72 -19.22
C SER A 156 4.23 -13.40 -20.38
N ASN A 157 3.25 -12.71 -20.98
CA ASN A 157 2.52 -13.18 -22.16
C ASN A 157 3.28 -12.65 -23.40
N ASP A 158 4.11 -13.50 -24.01
CA ASP A 158 5.00 -13.18 -25.15
C ASP A 158 6.15 -12.22 -24.80
N GLY A 159 7.05 -12.72 -23.96
CA GLY A 159 8.20 -12.00 -23.42
C GLY A 159 7.86 -11.26 -22.12
N ILE A 160 8.88 -10.77 -21.43
CA ILE A 160 8.68 -10.06 -20.16
C ILE A 160 8.31 -8.60 -20.45
N THR A 161 7.17 -8.18 -19.94
CA THR A 161 6.75 -6.78 -19.95
C THR A 161 6.74 -6.22 -18.55
N LEU A 162 7.17 -4.98 -18.43
CA LEU A 162 7.05 -4.18 -17.23
C LEU A 162 6.14 -3.00 -17.57
N THR A 163 4.98 -2.93 -16.93
CA THR A 163 3.96 -1.90 -17.19
C THR A 163 3.50 -1.26 -15.90
N THR A 164 2.85 -0.10 -16.00
CA THR A 164 2.21 0.56 -14.85
C THR A 164 0.81 1.04 -15.20
N SER A 165 -0.10 1.00 -14.22
CA SER A 165 -1.45 1.56 -14.30
C SER A 165 -1.57 2.96 -13.69
N ALA A 166 -0.47 3.57 -13.23
CA ALA A 166 -0.48 4.84 -12.49
C ALA A 166 -0.42 6.10 -13.40
N GLY A 167 -0.70 5.95 -14.70
CA GLY A 167 -0.77 7.05 -15.67
C GLY A 167 0.54 7.36 -16.39
N ASP A 168 0.49 8.35 -17.29
CA ASP A 168 1.57 8.62 -18.27
C ASP A 168 2.89 9.03 -17.62
N ASP A 169 2.86 9.79 -16.52
CA ASP A 169 4.07 10.19 -15.78
C ASP A 169 4.79 8.97 -15.20
N ALA A 170 4.03 8.00 -14.65
CA ALA A 170 4.58 6.75 -14.17
C ALA A 170 5.14 5.90 -15.32
N VAL A 171 4.49 5.91 -16.48
CA VAL A 171 5.01 5.22 -17.68
C VAL A 171 6.34 5.83 -18.13
N ALA A 172 6.45 7.16 -18.16
CA ALA A 172 7.68 7.86 -18.50
C ALA A 172 8.81 7.55 -17.49
N GLU A 173 8.48 7.53 -16.20
CA GLU A 173 9.39 7.14 -15.12
C GLU A 173 9.90 5.70 -15.30
N LEU A 174 8.97 4.78 -15.55
CA LEU A 174 9.26 3.36 -15.74
C LEU A 174 10.20 3.13 -16.92
N ARG A 175 9.93 3.79 -18.06
CA ARG A 175 10.81 3.75 -19.23
C ARG A 175 12.19 4.31 -18.92
N ARG A 176 12.28 5.46 -18.26
CA ARG A 176 13.56 6.09 -17.90
C ARG A 176 14.39 5.20 -16.98
N ARG A 177 13.80 4.67 -15.91
CA ARG A 177 14.50 3.76 -14.98
C ARG A 177 14.92 2.47 -15.67
N SER A 178 14.04 1.87 -16.48
CA SER A 178 14.35 0.61 -17.16
C SER A 178 15.58 0.74 -18.07
N ARG A 179 15.69 1.85 -18.81
CA ARG A 179 16.85 2.13 -19.68
C ARG A 179 18.17 2.27 -18.92
N ALA A 180 18.15 2.64 -17.64
CA ALA A 180 19.36 2.68 -16.82
C ALA A 180 19.91 1.28 -16.49
N HIS A 181 19.15 0.22 -16.74
CA HIS A 181 19.55 -1.19 -16.56
C HIS A 181 19.86 -1.91 -17.88
N ALA A 182 19.70 -1.23 -19.03
CA ALA A 182 20.16 -1.73 -20.31
C ALA A 182 21.63 -1.35 -20.55
N PRO A 183 22.41 -2.18 -21.28
CA PRO A 183 23.77 -1.83 -21.71
C PRO A 183 23.81 -0.66 -22.70
#